data_AF-A0A970KN47-F1
#
_entry.id   AF-A0A970KN47-F1
#
_cell.length_a   1.000
_cell.length_b   1.000
_cell.length_c   1.000
_cell.angle_alpha   90.00
_cell.angle_beta   90.00
_cell.angle_gamma   90.00
#
_symmetry.space_group_name_H-M   'P 1'
#
loop_
_entity.id
_entity.type
_entity.pdbx_description
1 polymer ?
#
loop_
_entity_poly.entity_id
_entity_poly.type
_entity_poly.pdbx_seq_one_letter_code
_entity_poly.pdbx_strand_id
1 'polypeptide(L)' 'NNRKIVVFKDSYGNAFVPFLLSHYEEVYVIDIRAEKYLSGVLEFIKQKGINEVLFVNYVNCPTQSDAFVSLDKML' A
#
# COMPACT_ATOMS: atom_id res chain seq x y z
N ASN A 1 -1.26 -7.91 18.57
CA ASN A 1 -1.89 -9.05 17.88
C ASN A 1 -1.04 -9.59 16.72
N ASN A 2 0.26 -9.27 16.61
CA ASN A 2 1.17 -9.67 15.53
C ASN A 2 0.64 -9.39 14.10
N ARG A 3 -0.29 -8.44 13.95
CA ARG A 3 -0.86 -8.06 12.64
C ARG A 3 -0.11 -6.85 12.11
N LYS A 4 0.41 -6.98 10.89
CA LYS A 4 1.14 -5.92 10.19
C LYS A 4 0.54 -5.76 8.82
N ILE A 5 0.20 -4.52 8.47
CA ILE A 5 -0.46 -4.22 7.20
C ILE A 5 0.36 -3.22 6.39
N VAL A 6 0.39 -3.42 5.07
CA VAL A 6 0.80 -2.39 4.12
C VAL A 6 -0.41 -1.88 3.34
N VAL A 7 -0.52 -0.56 3.24
CA VAL A 7 -1.59 0.15 2.55
C VAL A 7 -1.00 0.82 1.32
N PHE A 8 -1.40 0.34 0.15
CA PHE A 8 -1.11 0.95 -1.14
C PHE A 8 -2.23 1.91 -1.50
N LYS A 9 -1.92 3.20 -1.57
CA LYS A 9 -2.96 4.23 -1.63
C LYS A 9 -2.62 5.44 -2.50
N ASP A 10 -3.63 6.24 -2.82
CA ASP A 10 -3.53 7.57 -3.43
C ASP A 10 -3.80 8.70 -2.40
N SER A 11 -4.24 9.89 -2.80
CA SER A 11 -4.61 10.93 -1.82
C SER A 11 -5.85 10.58 -0.99
N TYR A 12 -6.75 9.72 -1.48
CA TYR A 12 -7.99 9.32 -0.80
C TYR A 12 -7.71 8.49 0.45
N GLY A 13 -6.72 7.58 0.38
CA GLY A 13 -6.37 6.73 1.51
C GLY A 13 -5.77 7.46 2.72
N ASN A 14 -5.32 8.71 2.58
CA ASN A 14 -4.76 9.49 3.70
C ASN A 14 -5.71 9.61 4.89
N ALA A 15 -7.00 9.83 4.62
CA ALA A 15 -8.01 9.96 5.67
C ALA A 15 -8.39 8.61 6.31
N PHE A 16 -8.13 7.50 5.60
CA PHE A 16 -8.50 6.16 6.05
C PHE A 16 -7.45 5.52 6.97
N VAL A 17 -6.16 5.75 6.70
CA VAL A 17 -5.04 5.14 7.44
C VAL A 17 -5.17 5.25 8.97
N PRO A 18 -5.58 6.40 9.58
CA PRO A 18 -5.68 6.51 11.03
C PRO A 18 -6.61 5.48 11.69
N PHE A 19 -7.63 5.00 10.97
CA PHE A 19 -8.55 3.99 11.50
C PHE A 19 -7.91 2.60 11.64
N LEU A 20 -6.77 2.35 10.99
CA LEU A 20 -6.05 1.07 11.10
C LEU A 20 -5.18 1.00 12.36
N LEU A 21 -4.82 2.14 12.96
CA LEU A 21 -3.87 2.21 14.07
C LEU A 21 -4.36 1.47 15.34
N SER A 22 -5.67 1.31 15.53
CA SER A 22 -6.24 0.55 16.64
C SER A 22 -6.26 -0.96 16.41
N HIS A 23 -5.98 -1.43 15.19
CA HIS A 23 -6.17 -2.83 14.79
C HIS A 23 -4.87 -3.56 14.42
N TYR A 24 -3.80 -2.83 14.15
CA TYR A 24 -2.53 -3.35 13.68
C TYR A 24 -1.38 -2.84 14.54
N GLU A 25 -0.35 -3.66 14.73
CA GLU A 25 0.86 -3.26 15.44
C GLU A 25 1.74 -2.35 14.57
N GLU A 26 1.79 -2.64 13.27
CA GLU A 26 2.54 -1.86 12.31
C GLU A 26 1.66 -1.58 11.09
N VAL A 27 1.58 -0.29 10.71
CA VAL A 27 0.87 0.18 9.52
C VAL A 27 1.89 0.86 8.61
N TYR A 28 2.13 0.26 7.47
CA TYR A 28 2.99 0.80 6.41
C TYR A 28 2.11 1.46 5.35
N VAL A 29 2.49 2.64 4.88
CA VAL A 29 1.72 3.38 3.88
C VAL A 29 2.63 3.68 2.70
N ILE A 30 2.24 3.21 1.53
CA ILE A 30 2.96 3.41 0.28
C ILE A 30 2.04 4.15 -0.68
N ASP A 31 2.52 5.30 -1.18
CA ASP A 31 1.83 6.00 -2.26
C ASP A 31 2.18 5.32 -3.58
N ILE A 32 1.16 4.78 -4.27
CA ILE A 32 1.36 4.01 -5.49
C ILE A 32 1.90 4.83 -6.67
N ARG A 33 1.88 6.17 -6.58
CA ARG A 33 2.45 7.05 -7.61
C ARG A 33 3.94 7.28 -7.43
N ALA A 34 4.48 6.95 -6.26
CA ALA A 34 5.89 7.16 -5.96
C ALA A 34 6.68 5.92 -6.38
N GLU A 35 6.99 5.82 -7.68
CA GLU A 35 7.64 4.65 -8.31
C GLU A 35 8.86 4.11 -7.55
N LYS A 36 9.65 5.00 -6.93
CA LYS A 36 10.83 4.65 -6.11
C LYS A 36 10.54 3.70 -4.94
N TYR A 37 9.29 3.62 -4.48
CA TYR A 37 8.88 2.77 -3.35
C TYR A 37 8.24 1.46 -3.78
N LEU A 38 8.07 1.24 -5.09
CA LEU A 38 7.47 0.02 -5.65
C LEU A 38 8.54 -1.02 -5.97
N SER A 39 9.72 -0.58 -6.42
CA SER A 39 10.86 -1.46 -6.65
C SER A 39 11.28 -2.15 -5.35
N GLY A 40 11.14 -3.49 -5.29
CA GLY A 40 11.54 -4.29 -4.13
C GLY A 40 10.50 -4.37 -3.02
N VAL A 41 9.26 -3.91 -3.25
CA VAL A 41 8.23 -3.94 -2.19
C VAL A 41 7.86 -5.36 -1.75
N LEU A 42 7.96 -6.35 -2.64
CA LEU A 42 7.75 -7.76 -2.28
C LEU A 42 8.81 -8.25 -1.29
N GLU A 43 10.07 -7.84 -1.49
CA GLU A 43 11.16 -8.16 -0.58
C GLU A 43 10.99 -7.43 0.76
N PHE A 44 10.56 -6.17 0.71
CA PHE A 44 10.20 -5.40 1.91
C PHE A 44 9.08 -6.09 2.71
N ILE A 45 8.00 -6.53 2.07
CA ILE A 45 6.88 -7.25 2.70
C ILE A 45 7.39 -8.51 3.40
N LYS A 46 8.23 -9.30 2.72
CA LYS A 46 8.84 -10.51 3.28
C LYS A 46 9.74 -10.21 4.47
N GLN A 47 10.67 -9.27 4.34
CA GLN A 47 11.62 -8.90 5.38
C GLN A 47 10.94 -8.33 6.64
N LYS A 48 9.86 -7.59 6.47
CA LYS A 48 9.09 -7.02 7.58
C LYS A 48 8.08 -8.00 8.19
N GLY A 49 7.87 -9.16 7.56
CA GLY A 49 6.89 -10.14 7.98
C GLY A 49 5.45 -9.61 7.90
N ILE A 50 5.16 -8.81 6.87
CA ILE A 50 3.83 -8.22 6.66
C ILE A 50 2.89 -9.33 6.17
N ASN A 51 1.74 -9.47 6.83
CA ASN A 51 0.79 -10.55 6.57
C ASN A 51 -0.52 -10.08 5.92
N GLU A 52 -0.74 -8.77 5.83
CA GLU A 52 -1.93 -8.20 5.18
C GLU A 52 -1.56 -7.06 4.24
N VAL A 53 -2.25 -7.00 3.10
CA VAL A 53 -2.09 -5.97 2.06
C VAL A 53 -3.45 -5.38 1.76
N LEU A 54 -3.54 -4.04 1.77
CA LEU A 54 -4.76 -3.30 1.45
C LEU A 54 -4.50 -2.26 0.37
N PHE A 55 -5.38 -2.21 -0.63
CA PHE A 55 -5.39 -1.15 -1.64
C PHE A 55 -6.53 -0.17 -1.36
N VAL A 56 -6.21 1.12 -1.22
CA VAL A 56 -7.21 2.18 -0.98
C VAL A 56 -7.00 3.31 -1.97
N ASN A 57 -7.78 3.31 -3.03
CA ASN A 57 -7.70 4.31 -4.10
C ASN A 57 -9.10 4.75 -4.52
N TYR A 58 -9.21 5.93 -5.14
CA TYR A 58 -10.45 6.32 -5.82
C TYR A 58 -10.73 5.40 -7.02
N VAL A 59 -12.01 5.19 -7.37
CA VAL A 59 -12.45 4.22 -8.40
C VAL A 59 -11.78 4.45 -9.76
N ASN A 60 -11.49 5.70 -10.13
CA ASN A 60 -10.83 6.02 -11.41
C ASN A 60 -9.29 6.07 -11.32
N CYS A 61 -8.71 5.91 -10.13
CA CYS A 61 -7.26 5.89 -9.95
C CYS A 61 -6.60 4.73 -10.72
N PRO A 62 -7.06 3.46 -10.63
CA PRO A 62 -6.50 2.39 -11.44
C PRO A 62 -6.61 2.74 -12.93
N THR A 63 -7.73 3.29 -13.40
CA THR A 63 -7.91 3.61 -14.83
C THR A 63 -6.96 4.68 -15.40
N GLN A 64 -6.21 5.41 -14.57
CA GLN A 64 -5.08 6.23 -15.04
C GLN A 64 -3.85 5.34 -15.21
N SER A 65 -3.21 5.42 -16.39
CA SER A 65 -2.09 4.57 -16.82
C SER A 65 -1.02 4.36 -15.75
N ASP A 66 -0.68 5.41 -15.02
CA ASP A 66 0.50 5.42 -14.15
C ASP A 66 0.31 4.56 -12.89
N ALA A 67 -0.91 4.49 -12.37
CA ALA A 67 -1.25 3.66 -11.21
C ALA A 67 -1.28 2.17 -11.56
N PHE A 68 -1.89 1.80 -12.69
CA PHE A 68 -1.90 0.41 -13.15
C PHE A 68 -0.51 -0.08 -13.54
N VAL A 69 0.28 0.73 -14.25
CA VAL A 69 1.68 0.40 -14.59
C VAL A 69 2.52 0.20 -13.33
N SER A 70 2.28 1.03 -12.31
CA SER A 70 2.93 0.92 -11.00
C SER A 70 2.58 -0.38 -10.26
N LEU A 71 1.31 -0.79 -10.32
CA LEU A 71 0.83 -2.07 -9.78
C LEU A 71 1.40 -3.27 -10.54
N ASP A 72 1.47 -3.19 -11.87
CA ASP A 72 2.05 -4.24 -12.72
C ASP A 72 3.54 -4.45 -12.43
N LYS A 73 4.30 -3.36 -12.24
CA LYS A 73 5.71 -3.42 -11.80
C LYS A 73 5.91 -4.03 -10.41
N MET A 74 4.83 -4.16 -9.63
CA MET A 74 4.85 -4.69 -8.27
C MET A 74 4.75 -6.22 -8.21
N LEU A 75 4.16 -6.83 -9.25
CA LEU A 75 3.96 -8.28 -9.41
C LEU A 75 5.14 -8.92 -10.15
#